data_AF-A0A7X3G557-F1
#
_entry.id   AF-A0A7X3G557-F1
#
_cell.length_a   1.000
_cell.length_b   1.000
_cell.length_c   1.000
_cell.angle_alpha   90.00
_cell.angle_beta   90.00
_cell.angle_gamma   90.00
#
_symmetry.space_group_name_H-M   'P 1'
#
loop_
_entity.id
_entity.type
_entity.pdbx_description
1 polymer ?
#
loop_
_entity_poly.entity_id
_entity_poly.type
_entity_poly.pdbx_seq_one_letter_code
_entity_poly.pdbx_strand_id
1 'polypeptide(L)'
;MQQYLGGANPNANPAQAENDFDHVAQNVPRATVAQGVTQALRSDQTPPFSQMVGQLFGNSNPDQRAGMLNQLLANIGPSVLASVAGGSLGNLLGADQARVSPEQASQVSPEQVQELAAKAEQQNPGIVERMGDFYAEHPTLVKAIGGAALAIALGHMAQGMQRH
;
A
#
# COMPACT_ATOMS: atom_id res chain seq x y z
N MET A 1 9.55 8.64 -18.70
CA MET A 1 9.32 9.87 -17.88
C MET A 1 8.26 10.81 -18.45
N GLN A 2 8.37 11.30 -19.70
CA GLN A 2 7.35 12.20 -20.29
C GLN A 2 5.95 11.59 -20.43
N GLN A 3 5.84 10.27 -20.52
CA GLN A 3 4.54 9.56 -20.56
C GLN A 3 3.80 9.48 -19.22
N TYR A 4 4.45 9.83 -18.10
CA TYR A 4 3.88 9.85 -16.74
C TYR A 4 3.73 11.27 -16.19
N LEU A 5 4.29 12.27 -16.88
CA LEU A 5 4.18 13.67 -16.54
C LEU A 5 2.75 14.15 -16.89
N GLY A 6 1.84 14.03 -15.93
CA GLY A 6 0.42 14.38 -16.10
C GLY A 6 -0.58 13.54 -15.27
N GLY A 7 -0.10 12.59 -14.46
CA GLY A 7 -0.96 11.65 -13.71
C GLY A 7 -1.15 10.34 -14.47
N ALA A 8 -2.03 9.46 -13.96
CA ALA A 8 -2.29 8.14 -14.55
C ALA A 8 -2.67 8.27 -16.02
N ASN A 9 -1.72 7.99 -16.91
CA ASN A 9 -2.04 7.79 -18.31
C ASN A 9 -2.84 6.47 -18.39
N PRO A 10 -4.13 6.49 -18.78
CA PRO A 10 -4.94 5.27 -18.84
C PRO A 10 -4.44 4.26 -19.88
N ASN A 11 -3.53 4.68 -20.77
CA ASN A 11 -2.83 3.82 -21.72
C ASN A 11 -1.43 3.38 -21.24
N ALA A 12 -1.02 3.73 -20.02
CA ALA A 12 0.25 3.24 -19.46
C ALA A 12 0.13 1.74 -19.24
N ASN A 13 0.94 0.98 -19.99
CA ASN A 13 0.98 -0.46 -19.85
C ASN A 13 1.49 -0.80 -18.42
N PRO A 14 0.71 -1.53 -17.60
CA PRO A 14 1.07 -1.79 -16.21
C PRO A 14 2.44 -2.47 -16.06
N ALA A 15 2.77 -3.39 -16.97
CA ALA A 15 4.08 -4.05 -17.01
C ALA A 15 5.24 -3.10 -17.37
N GLN A 16 4.99 -2.04 -18.16
CA GLN A 16 5.99 -1.01 -18.41
C GLN A 16 6.12 -0.05 -17.23
N ALA A 17 5.02 0.30 -16.57
CA ALA A 17 5.07 1.13 -15.36
C ALA A 17 5.85 0.45 -14.23
N GLU A 18 5.74 -0.88 -14.08
CA GLU A 18 6.56 -1.66 -13.16
C GLU A 18 8.05 -1.57 -13.47
N ASN A 19 8.44 -1.84 -14.72
CA ASN A 19 9.85 -1.78 -15.12
C ASN A 19 10.42 -0.36 -15.02
N ASP A 20 9.65 0.65 -15.44
CA ASP A 20 10.07 2.05 -15.36
C ASP A 20 10.22 2.51 -13.91
N PHE A 21 9.33 2.05 -13.00
CA PHE A 21 9.43 2.33 -11.58
C PHE A 21 10.70 1.73 -10.98
N ASP A 22 11.00 0.47 -11.27
CA ASP A 22 12.24 -0.20 -10.82
C ASP A 22 13.49 0.56 -11.29
N HIS A 23 13.53 0.95 -12.57
CA HIS A 23 14.63 1.71 -13.13
C HIS A 23 14.79 3.07 -12.44
N VAL A 24 13.70 3.81 -12.22
CA VAL A 24 13.76 5.13 -11.57
C VAL A 24 14.15 4.99 -10.11
N ALA A 25 13.55 4.07 -9.37
CA ALA A 25 13.78 3.86 -7.94
C ALA A 25 15.25 3.52 -7.62
N GLN A 26 15.96 2.85 -8.54
CA GLN A 26 17.40 2.57 -8.40
C GLN A 26 18.30 3.80 -8.61
N ASN A 27 17.80 4.83 -9.31
CA ASN A 27 18.59 6.00 -9.71
C ASN A 27 18.28 7.26 -8.90
N VAL A 28 17.26 7.24 -8.05
CA VAL A 28 16.82 8.41 -7.27
C VAL A 28 16.95 8.17 -5.76
N PRO A 29 17.04 9.23 -4.94
CA PRO A 29 17.03 9.09 -3.49
C PRO A 29 15.78 8.35 -3.00
N ARG A 30 15.95 7.47 -2.01
CA ARG A 30 14.86 6.70 -1.40
C ARG A 30 13.70 7.59 -0.92
N ALA A 31 14.02 8.78 -0.39
CA ALA A 31 13.02 9.77 0.02
C ALA A 31 12.11 10.22 -1.15
N THR A 32 12.67 10.38 -2.36
CA THR A 32 11.91 10.72 -3.57
C THR A 32 10.97 9.59 -3.97
N VAL A 33 11.42 8.33 -3.82
CA VAL A 33 10.58 7.15 -4.07
C VAL A 33 9.42 7.08 -3.08
N ALA A 34 9.70 7.18 -1.79
CA ALA A 34 8.68 7.15 -0.73
C ALA A 34 7.64 8.26 -0.90
N GLN A 35 8.08 9.48 -1.24
CA GLN A 35 7.18 10.59 -1.55
C GLN A 35 6.32 10.31 -2.79
N GLY A 36 6.91 9.77 -3.86
CA GLY A 36 6.17 9.41 -5.07
C GLY A 36 5.10 8.36 -4.82
N VAL A 37 5.43 7.30 -4.07
CA VAL A 37 4.48 6.25 -3.68
C VAL A 37 3.39 6.81 -2.77
N THR A 38 3.74 7.63 -1.78
CA THR A 38 2.77 8.28 -0.89
C THR A 38 1.77 9.13 -1.67
N GLN A 39 2.26 9.96 -2.61
CA GLN A 39 1.40 10.80 -3.44
C GLN A 39 0.51 9.96 -4.36
N ALA A 40 1.03 8.85 -4.88
CA ALA A 40 0.22 7.90 -5.63
C ALA A 40 -0.90 7.31 -4.78
N LEU A 41 -0.60 6.87 -3.57
CA LEU A 41 -1.60 6.29 -2.66
C LEU A 41 -2.67 7.30 -2.20
N ARG A 42 -2.35 8.60 -2.19
CA ARG A 42 -3.27 9.69 -1.83
C ARG A 42 -3.98 10.32 -3.03
N SER A 43 -3.67 9.89 -4.24
CA SER A 43 -4.18 10.53 -5.45
C SER A 43 -5.66 10.19 -5.65
N ASP A 44 -6.47 11.18 -6.01
CA ASP A 44 -7.87 10.98 -6.43
C ASP A 44 -7.99 10.11 -7.70
N GLN A 45 -6.88 9.93 -8.42
CA GLN A 45 -6.79 9.06 -9.60
C GLN A 45 -6.50 7.59 -9.25
N THR A 46 -6.13 7.30 -8.00
CA THR A 46 -6.08 5.93 -7.49
C THR A 46 -7.38 5.57 -6.78
N PRO A 47 -7.78 4.28 -6.79
CA PRO A 47 -8.81 3.82 -5.87
C PRO A 47 -8.43 4.18 -4.43
N PRO A 48 -9.39 4.32 -3.51
CA PRO A 48 -9.10 4.57 -2.10
C PRO A 48 -8.08 3.55 -1.56
N PHE A 49 -7.17 4.00 -0.67
CA PHE A 49 -6.14 3.14 -0.07
C PHE A 49 -6.74 1.82 0.45
N SER A 50 -7.84 1.92 1.17
CA SER A 50 -8.61 0.78 1.66
C SER A 50 -9.04 -0.22 0.57
N GLN A 51 -9.53 0.27 -0.56
CA GLN A 51 -9.94 -0.56 -1.69
C GLN A 51 -8.75 -1.23 -2.35
N MET A 52 -7.63 -0.53 -2.53
CA MET A 52 -6.40 -1.11 -3.07
C MET A 52 -5.89 -2.26 -2.18
N VAL A 53 -5.86 -2.05 -0.86
CA VAL A 53 -5.44 -3.08 0.11
C VAL A 53 -6.39 -4.29 0.06
N GLY A 54 -7.71 -4.06 0.00
CA GLY A 54 -8.69 -5.15 -0.13
C GLY A 54 -8.51 -5.96 -1.41
N GLN A 55 -8.34 -5.30 -2.55
CA GLN A 55 -8.09 -5.96 -3.83
C GLN A 55 -6.78 -6.75 -3.83
N LEU A 56 -5.71 -6.18 -3.28
CA LEU A 56 -4.42 -6.84 -3.18
C LEU A 56 -4.53 -8.08 -2.29
N PHE A 57 -5.16 -7.94 -1.13
CA PHE A 57 -5.40 -9.03 -0.21
C PHE A 57 -6.18 -10.18 -0.86
N GLY A 58 -7.24 -9.85 -1.61
CA GLY A 58 -8.04 -10.83 -2.35
C GLY A 58 -7.24 -11.61 -3.40
N ASN A 59 -6.32 -10.94 -4.10
CA ASN A 59 -5.48 -11.56 -5.13
C ASN A 59 -4.22 -12.27 -4.59
N SER A 60 -3.88 -12.05 -3.32
CA SER A 60 -2.71 -12.67 -2.67
C SER A 60 -2.98 -14.08 -2.14
N ASN A 61 -1.93 -14.88 -2.03
CA ASN A 61 -1.96 -16.21 -1.38
C ASN A 61 -1.88 -16.11 0.15
N PRO A 62 -2.21 -17.19 0.89
CA PRO A 62 -2.28 -17.19 2.37
C PRO A 62 -1.07 -16.59 3.08
N ASP A 63 0.15 -16.92 2.65
CA ASP A 63 1.38 -16.38 3.23
C ASP A 63 1.53 -14.87 3.01
N GLN A 64 1.21 -14.39 1.80
CA GLN A 64 1.23 -12.97 1.46
C GLN A 64 0.15 -12.19 2.23
N ARG A 65 -1.04 -12.77 2.35
CA ARG A 65 -2.15 -12.22 3.14
C ARG A 65 -1.76 -12.05 4.60
N ALA A 66 -1.16 -13.06 5.20
CA ALA A 66 -0.65 -12.99 6.56
C ALA A 66 0.45 -11.92 6.69
N GLY A 67 1.40 -11.88 5.77
CA GLY A 67 2.44 -10.85 5.74
C GLY A 67 1.88 -9.42 5.69
N MET A 68 0.89 -9.18 4.82
CA MET A 68 0.21 -7.89 4.71
C MET A 68 -0.56 -7.52 5.97
N LEU A 69 -1.33 -8.44 6.54
CA LEU A 69 -2.06 -8.19 7.78
C LEU A 69 -1.11 -7.87 8.93
N ASN A 70 -0.03 -8.63 9.06
CA ASN A 70 1.00 -8.39 10.08
C ASN A 70 1.66 -7.02 9.92
N GLN A 71 1.97 -6.62 8.68
CA GLN A 71 2.55 -5.31 8.43
C GLN A 71 1.55 -4.18 8.68
N LEU A 72 0.29 -4.36 8.27
CA LEU A 72 -0.75 -3.39 8.57
C LEU A 72 -0.83 -3.24 10.09
N LEU A 73 -1.04 -4.33 10.83
CA LEU A 73 -1.11 -4.39 12.29
C LEU A 73 0.11 -3.78 13.01
N ALA A 74 1.32 -3.98 12.49
CA ALA A 74 2.53 -3.38 13.04
C ALA A 74 2.58 -1.85 12.84
N ASN A 75 1.94 -1.33 11.79
CA ASN A 75 1.95 0.09 11.44
C ASN A 75 0.74 0.86 11.98
N ILE A 76 -0.38 0.18 12.26
CA ILE A 76 -1.51 0.75 13.01
C ILE A 76 -1.16 0.80 14.49
N GLY A 77 -1.09 2.01 15.03
CA GLY A 77 -0.79 2.23 16.44
C GLY A 77 -1.82 1.58 17.38
N PRO A 78 -1.48 1.43 18.67
CA PRO A 78 -2.34 0.77 19.67
C PRO A 78 -3.75 1.36 19.75
N SER A 79 -3.92 2.64 19.41
CA SER A 79 -5.21 3.33 19.32
C SER A 79 -6.16 2.76 18.26
N VAL A 80 -5.64 2.36 17.10
CA VAL A 80 -6.45 1.74 16.03
C VAL A 80 -6.67 0.26 16.31
N LEU A 81 -5.66 -0.42 16.85
CA LEU A 81 -5.84 -1.78 17.37
C LEU A 81 -6.98 -1.83 18.40
N ALA A 82 -7.07 -0.87 19.32
CA ALA A 82 -8.16 -0.79 20.29
C ALA A 82 -9.54 -0.58 19.64
N SER A 83 -9.63 0.18 18.54
CA SER A 83 -10.91 0.40 17.85
C SER A 83 -11.35 -0.78 16.98
N VAL A 84 -10.41 -1.64 16.59
CA VAL A 84 -10.66 -2.87 15.81
C VAL A 84 -10.83 -4.09 16.74
N ALA A 85 -10.22 -4.06 17.92
CA ALA A 85 -10.30 -5.09 18.96
C ALA A 85 -11.74 -5.35 19.44
N GLY A 86 -12.66 -4.41 19.25
CA GLY A 86 -14.09 -4.58 19.55
C GLY A 86 -14.90 -5.33 18.48
N GLY A 87 -14.30 -5.72 17.35
CA GLY A 87 -14.96 -6.41 16.24
C GLY A 87 -14.61 -7.90 16.12
N SER A 88 -15.18 -8.57 15.11
CA SER A 88 -14.88 -9.98 14.78
C SER A 88 -13.38 -10.22 14.52
N LEU A 89 -12.71 -9.25 13.91
CA LEU A 89 -11.26 -9.28 13.70
C LEU A 89 -10.48 -9.14 15.02
N GLY A 90 -11.02 -8.37 15.97
CA GLY A 90 -10.47 -8.24 17.32
C GLY A 90 -10.45 -9.54 18.10
N ASN A 91 -11.48 -10.39 17.96
CA ASN A 91 -11.47 -11.74 18.55
C ASN A 91 -10.45 -12.67 17.87
N LEU A 92 -10.19 -12.49 16.57
CA LEU A 92 -9.18 -13.27 15.84
C LEU A 92 -7.75 -12.86 16.25
N LEU A 93 -7.55 -11.58 16.55
CA LEU A 93 -6.26 -10.97 16.90
C LEU A 93 -5.99 -10.97 18.42
N GLY A 94 -7.04 -11.03 19.24
CA GLY A 94 -6.98 -10.95 20.70
C GLY A 94 -6.64 -12.26 21.40
N ALA A 95 -6.57 -13.37 20.67
CA ALA A 95 -6.13 -14.66 21.18
C ALA A 95 -4.59 -14.78 21.07
N ASP A 96 -3.87 -14.11 21.96
CA ASP A 96 -2.44 -14.34 22.32
C ASP A 96 -1.37 -14.15 21.20
N GLN A 97 -1.77 -13.98 19.94
CA GLN A 97 -0.84 -13.89 18.81
C GLN A 97 -0.92 -12.51 18.18
N ALA A 98 0.07 -11.68 18.52
CA ALA A 98 0.36 -10.40 17.83
C ALA A 98 0.71 -10.57 16.34
N ARG A 99 0.63 -11.80 15.81
CA ARG A 99 0.90 -12.14 14.42
C ARG A 99 -0.20 -13.02 13.85
N VAL A 100 -0.72 -12.62 12.70
CA VAL A 100 -1.67 -13.39 11.90
C VAL A 100 -0.92 -14.49 11.15
N SER A 101 -1.34 -15.73 11.34
CA SER A 101 -0.85 -16.91 10.61
C SER A 101 -1.48 -17.02 9.21
N PRO A 102 -0.85 -17.72 8.25
CA PRO A 102 -1.44 -17.94 6.92
C PRO A 102 -2.83 -18.56 6.96
N GLU A 103 -3.10 -19.50 7.87
CA GLU A 103 -4.43 -20.09 8.01
C GLU A 103 -5.46 -19.08 8.53
N GLN A 104 -5.06 -18.19 9.44
CA GLN A 104 -5.93 -17.12 9.95
C GLN A 104 -6.20 -16.08 8.86
N ALA A 105 -5.17 -15.67 8.12
CA ALA A 105 -5.30 -14.73 7.00
C ALA A 105 -6.20 -15.29 5.89
N SER A 106 -6.26 -16.60 5.72
CA SER A 106 -7.18 -17.26 4.78
C SER A 106 -8.65 -17.16 5.20
N GLN A 107 -8.92 -16.98 6.50
CA GLN A 107 -10.27 -16.80 7.06
C GLN A 107 -10.71 -15.33 7.06
N VAL A 108 -9.80 -14.39 6.86
CA VAL A 108 -10.11 -12.97 6.77
C VAL A 108 -10.64 -12.66 5.37
N SER A 109 -11.74 -11.92 5.29
CA SER A 109 -12.33 -11.50 4.00
C SER A 109 -11.65 -10.22 3.49
N PRO A 110 -11.50 -10.04 2.17
CA PRO A 110 -10.98 -8.80 1.58
C PRO A 110 -11.70 -7.54 2.06
N GLU A 111 -13.02 -7.60 2.28
CA GLU A 111 -13.81 -6.48 2.79
C GLU A 111 -13.39 -6.09 4.22
N GLN A 112 -13.08 -7.06 5.07
CA GLN A 112 -12.63 -6.80 6.45
C GLN A 112 -11.26 -6.11 6.46
N VAL A 113 -10.38 -6.48 5.53
CA VAL A 113 -9.06 -5.82 5.39
C VAL A 113 -9.22 -4.41 4.84
N GLN A 114 -10.14 -4.22 3.88
CA GLN A 114 -10.49 -2.90 3.36
C GLN A 114 -11.02 -1.99 4.48
N GLU A 115 -11.96 -2.46 5.30
CA GLU A 115 -12.47 -1.69 6.45
C GLU A 115 -11.38 -1.36 7.47
N LEU A 116 -10.49 -2.32 7.76
CA LEU A 116 -9.35 -2.10 8.64
C LEU A 116 -8.44 -0.99 8.10
N ALA A 117 -8.08 -1.05 6.82
CA ALA A 117 -7.27 -0.05 6.16
C ALA A 117 -7.95 1.32 6.13
N ALA A 118 -9.28 1.38 5.90
CA ALA A 118 -10.04 2.63 5.95
C ALA A 118 -10.05 3.26 7.36
N LYS A 119 -10.29 2.45 8.40
CA LYS A 119 -10.24 2.91 9.80
C LYS A 119 -8.84 3.36 10.19
N ALA A 120 -7.82 2.64 9.73
CA ALA A 120 -6.43 2.97 9.94
C ALA A 120 -6.05 4.33 9.35
N GLU A 121 -6.46 4.57 8.09
CA GLU A 121 -6.26 5.85 7.40
C GLU A 121 -7.00 7.00 8.10
N GLN A 122 -8.27 6.80 8.49
CA GLN A 122 -9.07 7.82 9.17
C GLN A 122 -8.47 8.24 10.52
N GLN A 123 -7.95 7.27 11.28
CA GLN A 123 -7.37 7.52 12.60
C GLN A 123 -5.94 8.05 12.52
N ASN A 124 -5.17 7.57 11.54
CA ASN A 124 -3.79 7.97 11.32
C ASN A 124 -3.55 8.20 9.82
N PRO A 125 -3.77 9.43 9.30
CA PRO A 125 -3.52 9.74 7.90
C PRO A 125 -2.04 9.54 7.50
N GLY A 126 -1.11 9.57 8.48
CA GLY A 126 0.30 9.26 8.27
C GLY A 126 0.58 7.77 8.00
N ILE A 127 -0.42 6.89 8.06
CA ILE A 127 -0.23 5.48 7.66
C ILE A 127 0.10 5.37 6.17
N VAL A 128 -0.44 6.25 5.34
CA VAL A 128 -0.17 6.26 3.90
C VAL A 128 1.28 6.64 3.61
N GLU A 129 1.85 7.57 4.38
CA GLU A 129 3.28 7.93 4.33
C GLU A 129 4.16 6.76 4.77
N ARG A 130 3.85 6.12 5.90
CA ARG A 130 4.60 4.95 6.39
C ARG A 130 4.55 3.77 5.42
N MET A 131 3.40 3.55 4.79
CA MET A 131 3.27 2.55 3.73
C MET A 131 4.12 2.94 2.52
N GLY A 132 4.13 4.21 2.13
CA GLY A 132 5.01 4.72 1.08
C GLY A 132 6.50 4.47 1.36
N ASP A 133 6.96 4.73 2.58
CA ASP A 133 8.32 4.41 3.03
C ASP A 133 8.59 2.90 2.99
N PHE A 134 7.70 2.09 3.55
CA PHE A 134 7.83 0.62 3.55
C PHE A 134 7.89 0.04 2.13
N TYR A 135 7.05 0.55 1.22
CA TYR A 135 7.07 0.16 -0.18
C TYR A 135 8.37 0.58 -0.88
N ALA A 136 8.91 1.76 -0.57
CA ALA A 136 10.22 2.17 -1.07
C ALA A 136 11.36 1.25 -0.58
N GLU A 137 11.21 0.60 0.58
CA GLU A 137 12.14 -0.42 1.09
C GLU A 137 11.90 -1.82 0.51
N HIS A 138 10.70 -2.10 0.01
CA HIS A 138 10.28 -3.42 -0.49
C HIS A 138 9.77 -3.37 -1.94
N PRO A 139 10.66 -3.25 -2.95
CA PRO A 139 10.30 -3.11 -4.37
C PRO A 139 9.36 -4.20 -4.90
N THR A 140 9.46 -5.43 -4.37
CA THR A 140 8.56 -6.55 -4.71
C THR A 140 7.12 -6.29 -4.29
N LEU A 141 6.89 -5.54 -3.20
CA LEU A 141 5.56 -5.21 -2.70
C LEU A 141 4.96 -4.01 -3.45
N VAL A 142 5.78 -3.11 -4.00
CA VAL A 142 5.31 -1.98 -4.83
C VAL A 142 4.64 -2.47 -6.11
N LYS A 143 5.18 -3.54 -6.71
CA LYS A 143 4.58 -4.22 -7.86
C LYS A 143 3.17 -4.71 -7.58
N ALA A 144 2.92 -5.08 -6.32
CA ALA A 144 1.63 -5.57 -5.86
C ALA A 144 0.56 -4.46 -5.77
N ILE A 145 0.95 -3.19 -5.62
CA ILE A 145 0.02 -2.04 -5.60
C ILE A 145 -0.65 -1.84 -6.98
N GLY A 146 -0.03 -2.37 -8.05
CA GLY A 146 -0.58 -2.38 -9.40
C GLY A 146 -0.06 -1.27 -10.30
N GLY A 147 -0.02 -1.54 -11.61
CA GLY A 147 0.61 -0.65 -12.60
C GLY A 147 0.03 0.75 -12.72
N ALA A 148 -1.24 0.97 -12.36
CA ALA A 148 -1.85 2.30 -12.35
C ALA A 148 -1.30 3.19 -11.22
N ALA A 149 -1.16 2.64 -10.00
CA ALA A 149 -0.55 3.35 -8.88
C ALA A 149 0.93 3.63 -9.14
N LEU A 150 1.65 2.68 -9.75
CA LEU A 150 3.04 2.84 -10.16
C LEU A 150 3.23 3.96 -11.19
N ALA A 151 2.33 4.06 -12.18
CA ALA A 151 2.36 5.13 -13.17
C ALA A 151 2.16 6.52 -12.53
N ILE A 152 1.29 6.63 -11.53
CA ILE A 152 1.08 7.88 -10.78
C ILE A 152 2.31 8.20 -9.91
N ALA A 153 2.88 7.19 -9.24
CA ALA A 153 4.09 7.36 -8.43
C ALA A 153 5.27 7.86 -9.29
N LEU A 154 5.44 7.28 -10.48
CA LEU A 154 6.40 7.73 -11.49
C LEU A 154 6.19 9.19 -11.90
N GLY A 155 4.93 9.60 -12.10
CA GLY A 155 4.59 10.98 -12.40
C GLY A 155 5.03 11.94 -11.28
N HIS A 156 4.75 11.60 -10.02
CA HIS A 156 5.17 12.41 -8.87
C HIS A 156 6.68 12.40 -8.65
N MET A 157 7.36 11.27 -8.85
CA MET A 157 8.83 11.19 -8.79
C MET A 157 9.47 12.07 -9.88
N ALA A 158 8.96 12.02 -11.11
CA ALA A 158 9.42 12.86 -12.22
C ALA A 158 9.23 14.35 -11.92
N GLN A 159 8.10 14.73 -11.33
CA GLN A 159 7.85 16.11 -10.88
C GLN A 159 8.79 16.52 -9.75
N GLY A 160 9.05 15.65 -8.79
CA GLY A 160 10.00 15.89 -7.69
C GLY A 160 11.43 16.12 -8.20
N MET A 161 11.86 15.34 -9.20
CA MET A 161 13.16 15.51 -9.84
C MET A 161 13.28 16.82 -10.65
N GLN A 162 12.19 17.35 -11.20
CA GLN A 162 12.19 18.62 -11.92
C GLN A 162 12.22 19.85 -11.00
N ARG A 163 11.99 19.68 -9.70
CA ARG A 163 11.99 20.77 -8.71
C ARG A 163 13.29 20.92 -7.93
N HIS A 164 14.34 20.20 -8.34
CA HIS A 164 15.71 20.35 -7.88
C HIS A 164 16.63 20.69 -9.06
#